data_AF-A0A093ZZY2-F1
#
_entry.id   AF-A0A093ZZY2-F1
#
_cell.length_a   1.000
_cell.length_b   1.000
_cell.length_c   1.000
_cell.angle_alpha   90.00
_cell.angle_beta   90.00
_cell.angle_gamma   90.00
#
_symmetry.space_group_name_H-M   'P 1'
#
loop_
_entity.id
_entity.type
_entity.pdbx_description
1 polymer ?
#
loop_
_entity_poly.entity_id
_entity_poly.type
_entity_poly.pdbx_seq_one_letter_code
_entity_poly.pdbx_strand_id
1 'polypeptide(L)'
;MDTSRLSVIFESESHQGAMTTIERASLRFAALASKARTSTRKYSAKRVLENEADTAEFLSKPSWSVQSLLPSSSDVTSTPSTTPAQLSHLLRLSALPQPKDAAEEESMIAMLESQLHFVREIQKVDTTGVEPLQAIREETAEAIAERTIGLETLENALSQEEFKGKMKRPRRRETEPEKMDNTWKPLATANRTAGEYFVVENKKD
;
A
#
# COMPACT_ATOMS: atom_id res chain seq x y z
N MET A 1 44.66 -33.85 14.12
CA MET A 1 44.14 -35.22 14.14
C MET A 1 43.01 -35.23 15.14
N ASP A 2 41.79 -35.04 14.65
CA ASP A 2 40.54 -35.27 15.39
C ASP A 2 39.44 -35.47 14.35
N THR A 3 38.98 -36.70 14.22
CA THR A 3 37.97 -37.14 13.26
C THR A 3 36.75 -37.62 14.04
N SER A 4 35.76 -36.73 14.18
CA SER A 4 34.46 -37.09 14.74
C SER A 4 33.36 -36.29 14.06
N ARG A 5 32.73 -36.87 13.04
CA ARG A 5 31.41 -36.41 12.57
C ARG A 5 30.62 -37.57 11.96
N LEU A 6 29.82 -38.17 12.85
CA LEU A 6 28.44 -38.65 12.65
C LEU A 6 28.09 -39.18 11.25
N SER A 7 28.13 -40.51 11.13
CA SER A 7 27.33 -41.29 10.19
C SER A 7 25.96 -41.56 10.80
N VAL A 8 24.88 -41.09 10.17
CA VAL A 8 23.54 -41.66 10.39
C VAL A 8 22.94 -42.04 9.03
N ILE A 9 22.63 -43.32 9.00
CA ILE A 9 22.05 -44.21 7.99
C ILE A 9 20.77 -43.63 7.36
N PHE A 10 20.66 -43.71 6.03
CA PHE A 10 19.41 -43.48 5.30
C PHE A 10 18.84 -44.86 4.95
N GLU A 11 17.83 -45.28 5.71
CA GLU A 11 17.13 -46.54 5.50
C GLU A 11 15.95 -46.30 4.56
N SER A 12 15.97 -46.99 3.43
CA SER A 12 14.93 -47.00 2.42
C SER A 12 13.85 -47.99 2.83
N GLU A 13 12.66 -47.50 3.22
CA GLU A 13 11.52 -48.36 3.49
C GLU A 13 10.42 -48.13 2.43
N SER A 14 10.27 -49.15 1.59
CA SER A 14 9.17 -49.36 0.67
C SER A 14 7.94 -49.79 1.46
N HIS A 15 6.85 -49.05 1.38
CA HIS A 15 5.53 -49.51 1.83
C HIS A 15 4.52 -49.51 0.68
N GLN A 16 4.18 -50.74 0.28
CA GLN A 16 2.93 -51.08 -0.40
C GLN A 16 1.78 -51.01 0.61
N GLY A 17 0.62 -50.54 0.15
CA GLY A 17 -0.69 -50.95 0.67
C GLY A 17 -1.33 -50.04 1.72
N ALA A 18 -2.32 -49.25 1.28
CA ALA A 18 -3.69 -49.26 1.82
C ALA A 18 -4.52 -48.18 1.10
N MET A 19 -5.38 -48.63 0.17
CA MET A 19 -6.50 -47.83 -0.33
C MET A 19 -7.48 -47.61 0.82
N THR A 20 -7.53 -46.39 1.37
CA THR A 20 -8.66 -45.94 2.17
C THR A 20 -9.52 -45.01 1.32
N THR A 21 -10.70 -45.50 0.98
CA THR A 21 -11.78 -44.74 0.36
C THR A 21 -12.22 -43.65 1.34
N ILE A 22 -11.88 -42.40 1.04
CA ILE A 22 -12.48 -41.24 1.70
C ILE A 22 -13.80 -40.97 0.98
N GLU A 23 -14.90 -41.39 1.61
CA GLU A 23 -16.24 -40.96 1.23
C GLU A 23 -16.31 -39.43 1.24
N ARG A 24 -16.46 -38.84 0.06
CA ARG A 24 -16.85 -37.44 -0.06
C ARG A 24 -18.30 -37.32 0.37
N ALA A 25 -18.51 -36.99 1.63
CA ALA A 25 -19.81 -36.53 2.11
C ALA A 25 -20.22 -35.31 1.25
N SER A 26 -21.28 -35.50 0.47
CA SER A 26 -21.95 -34.43 -0.27
C SER A 26 -22.56 -33.46 0.74
N LEU A 27 -21.86 -32.37 1.02
CA LEU A 27 -22.44 -31.23 1.72
C LEU A 27 -23.40 -30.56 0.74
N ARG A 28 -24.69 -30.84 0.96
CA ARG A 28 -25.79 -30.08 0.37
C ARG A 28 -25.61 -28.62 0.75
N PHE A 29 -25.20 -27.80 -0.22
CA PHE A 29 -25.30 -26.35 -0.09
C PHE A 29 -26.78 -25.98 -0.02
N ALA A 30 -27.28 -25.75 1.19
CA ALA A 30 -28.55 -25.07 1.37
C ALA A 30 -28.36 -23.64 0.84
N ALA A 31 -29.08 -23.31 -0.23
CA ALA A 31 -29.16 -21.97 -0.75
C ALA A 31 -29.83 -21.06 0.29
N LEU A 32 -29.02 -20.39 1.10
CA LEU A 32 -29.45 -19.21 1.84
C LEU A 32 -29.64 -18.11 0.80
N ALA A 33 -30.90 -17.91 0.39
CA ALA A 33 -31.30 -16.75 -0.38
C ALA A 33 -30.88 -15.49 0.39
N SER A 34 -29.79 -14.87 -0.06
CA SER A 34 -29.40 -13.55 0.40
C SER A 34 -30.52 -12.60 -0.04
N LYS A 35 -31.33 -12.17 0.92
CA LYS A 35 -32.27 -11.08 0.72
C LYS A 35 -31.40 -9.86 0.45
N ALA A 36 -31.16 -9.56 -0.83
CA ALA A 36 -30.50 -8.34 -1.24
C ALA A 36 -31.25 -7.18 -0.59
N ARG A 37 -30.64 -6.58 0.43
CA ARG A 37 -31.09 -5.29 0.95
C ARG A 37 -30.70 -4.30 -0.13
N THR A 38 -31.55 -4.18 -1.15
CA THR A 38 -31.61 -2.96 -1.94
C THR A 38 -31.97 -1.86 -0.96
N SER A 39 -30.94 -1.22 -0.40
CA SER A 39 -31.08 0.10 0.20
C SER A 39 -31.39 1.03 -0.96
N THR A 40 -32.64 0.99 -1.42
CA THR A 40 -33.19 2.10 -2.18
C THR A 40 -33.03 3.29 -1.25
N ARG A 41 -32.03 4.14 -1.52
CA ARG A 41 -32.01 5.50 -1.00
C ARG A 41 -33.37 6.06 -1.38
N LYS A 42 -34.30 6.06 -0.42
CA LYS A 42 -35.47 6.93 -0.51
C LYS A 42 -34.84 8.30 -0.49
N TYR A 43 -34.67 8.90 -1.66
CA TYR A 43 -34.48 10.34 -1.74
C TYR A 43 -35.67 10.90 -0.97
N SER A 44 -35.38 11.38 0.25
CA SER A 44 -36.33 12.14 1.03
C SER A 44 -36.91 13.15 0.06
N ALA A 45 -38.23 13.13 -0.10
CA ALA A 45 -38.94 14.07 -0.94
C ALA A 45 -38.34 15.46 -0.71
N LYS A 46 -37.99 16.15 -1.81
CA LYS A 46 -37.53 17.54 -1.78
C LYS A 46 -38.44 18.29 -0.80
N ARG A 47 -37.94 18.64 0.39
CA ARG A 47 -38.54 19.75 1.13
C ARG A 47 -38.18 20.96 0.29
N VAL A 48 -39.09 21.34 -0.60
CA VAL A 48 -39.00 22.63 -1.27
C VAL A 48 -39.15 23.63 -0.14
N LEU A 49 -38.04 24.24 0.26
CA LEU A 49 -38.06 25.34 1.21
C LEU A 49 -38.55 26.54 0.41
N GLU A 50 -39.87 26.72 0.36
CA GLU A 50 -40.53 27.71 -0.49
C GLU A 50 -40.37 29.14 0.03
N ASN A 51 -40.13 29.31 1.33
CA ASN A 51 -40.04 30.61 1.99
C ASN A 51 -38.68 30.82 2.66
N GLU A 52 -38.23 32.08 2.72
CA GLU A 52 -37.01 32.48 3.44
C GLU A 52 -37.07 32.18 4.95
N ALA A 53 -38.28 32.16 5.52
CA ALA A 53 -38.47 31.76 6.92
C ALA A 53 -38.17 30.27 7.15
N ASP A 54 -38.55 29.41 6.20
CA ASP A 54 -38.31 27.96 6.29
C ASP A 54 -36.83 27.61 6.07
N THR A 55 -36.13 28.36 5.20
CA THR A 55 -34.68 28.21 5.03
C THR A 55 -33.92 28.69 6.26
N ALA A 56 -34.31 29.82 6.86
CA ALA A 56 -33.70 30.35 8.07
C ALA A 56 -33.87 29.40 9.27
N GLU A 57 -35.06 28.81 9.46
CA GLU A 57 -35.26 27.84 10.53
C GLU A 57 -34.42 26.57 10.30
N PHE A 58 -34.33 26.09 9.05
CA PHE A 58 -33.52 24.92 8.72
C PHE A 58 -32.01 25.17 8.96
N LEU A 59 -31.50 26.34 8.57
CA LEU A 59 -30.09 26.71 8.77
C LEU A 59 -29.78 27.05 10.24
N SER A 60 -30.78 27.40 11.05
CA SER A 60 -30.59 27.69 12.49
C SER A 60 -30.26 26.46 13.33
N LYS A 61 -30.56 25.25 12.83
CA LYS A 61 -30.30 23.97 13.51
C LYS A 61 -29.34 23.12 12.68
N PRO A 62 -28.05 23.51 12.56
CA PRO A 62 -27.09 22.71 11.82
C PRO A 62 -26.93 21.36 12.50
N SER A 63 -27.21 20.27 11.76
CA SER A 63 -27.09 18.90 12.28
C SER A 63 -25.63 18.46 12.48
N TRP A 64 -24.69 19.17 11.84
CA TRP A 64 -23.26 18.96 12.01
C TRP A 64 -22.51 20.25 11.70
N SER A 65 -21.49 20.58 12.50
CA SER A 65 -20.56 21.67 12.21
C SER A 65 -19.21 21.09 11.86
N VAL A 66 -18.58 21.60 10.79
CA VAL A 66 -17.21 21.20 10.40
C VAL A 66 -16.20 21.56 11.50
N GLN A 67 -16.52 22.59 12.29
CA GLN A 67 -15.70 23.00 13.45
C GLN A 67 -15.57 21.90 14.51
N SER A 68 -16.53 20.98 14.62
CA SER A 68 -16.40 19.85 15.54
C SER A 68 -15.35 18.83 15.11
N LEU A 69 -14.85 18.89 13.86
CA LEU A 69 -13.80 18.04 13.32
C LEU A 69 -12.40 18.67 13.43
N LEU A 70 -12.33 19.94 13.80
CA LEU A 70 -11.06 20.62 14.05
C LEU A 70 -10.61 20.35 15.50
N PRO A 71 -9.30 20.25 15.73
CA PRO A 71 -8.78 20.13 17.09
C PRO A 71 -9.23 21.33 17.92
N SER A 72 -9.93 21.06 19.02
CA SER A 72 -10.39 22.11 19.93
C SER A 72 -9.21 22.71 20.69
N SER A 73 -9.26 23.99 21.07
CA SER A 73 -8.19 24.63 21.86
C SER A 73 -7.93 23.94 23.20
N SER A 74 -8.86 23.11 23.69
CA SER A 74 -8.68 22.25 24.87
C SER A 74 -7.85 20.98 24.61
N ASP A 75 -7.85 20.44 23.38
CA ASP A 75 -7.09 19.23 23.01
C ASP A 75 -5.58 19.47 22.90
N VAL A 76 -5.18 20.74 22.77
CA VAL A 76 -3.77 21.17 22.77
C VAL A 76 -3.07 20.87 24.12
N THR A 77 -3.86 20.56 25.17
CA THR A 77 -3.35 20.13 26.48
C THR A 77 -3.08 18.62 26.56
N SER A 78 -3.53 17.84 25.56
CA SER A 78 -3.21 16.43 25.49
C SER A 78 -1.74 16.26 25.13
N THR A 79 -1.05 15.32 25.78
CA THR A 79 0.36 15.06 25.52
C THR A 79 0.56 14.77 24.04
N PRO A 80 1.54 15.40 23.38
CA PRO A 80 1.75 15.20 21.96
C PRO A 80 1.99 13.72 21.71
N SER A 81 1.23 13.16 20.75
CA SER A 81 1.39 11.76 20.37
C SER A 81 2.71 11.54 19.62
N THR A 82 3.29 12.61 19.10
CA THR A 82 4.54 12.56 18.33
C THR A 82 5.69 13.06 19.18
N THR A 83 6.69 12.21 19.36
CA THR A 83 7.91 12.57 20.08
C THR A 83 8.94 13.27 19.16
N PRO A 84 9.80 14.14 19.69
CA PRO A 84 10.96 14.71 18.99
C PRO A 84 11.81 13.66 18.23
N ALA A 85 12.05 12.51 18.88
CA ALA A 85 12.78 11.40 18.29
C ALA A 85 12.05 10.79 17.07
N GLN A 86 10.73 10.73 17.09
CA GLN A 86 9.93 10.28 15.94
C GLN A 86 9.96 11.32 14.82
N LEU A 87 9.88 12.61 15.14
CA LEU A 87 10.00 13.67 14.13
C LEU A 87 11.34 13.62 13.41
N SER A 88 12.45 13.55 14.16
CA SER A 88 13.80 13.42 13.56
C SER A 88 13.95 12.14 12.74
N HIS A 89 13.33 11.04 13.17
CA HIS A 89 13.30 9.80 12.39
C HIS A 89 12.55 9.96 11.06
N LEU A 90 11.38 10.62 11.07
CA LEU A 90 10.59 10.89 9.88
C LEU A 90 11.32 11.81 8.90
N LEU A 91 11.98 12.86 9.40
CA LEU A 91 12.81 13.73 8.56
C LEU A 91 13.93 12.96 7.86
N ARG A 92 14.54 11.99 8.55
CA ARG A 92 15.55 11.12 7.93
C ARG A 92 14.97 10.23 6.83
N LEU A 93 13.77 9.68 7.03
CA LEU A 93 13.09 8.85 6.02
C LEU A 93 12.68 9.66 4.78
N SER A 94 12.30 10.92 4.96
CA SER A 94 11.94 11.84 3.88
C SER A 94 13.14 12.58 3.28
N ALA A 95 14.36 12.28 3.73
CA ALA A 95 15.60 12.94 3.32
C ALA A 95 15.57 14.48 3.50
N LEU A 96 14.87 14.97 4.53
CA LEU A 96 14.80 16.37 4.91
C LEU A 96 15.87 16.71 5.98
N PRO A 97 16.33 17.98 6.03
CA PRO A 97 17.25 18.43 7.07
C PRO A 97 16.60 18.43 8.46
N GLN A 98 17.43 18.30 9.50
CA GLN A 98 16.99 18.42 10.90
C GLN A 98 16.60 19.86 11.25
N PRO A 99 15.67 20.06 12.21
CA PRO A 99 15.25 21.40 12.64
C PRO A 99 16.43 22.17 13.21
N LYS A 100 16.45 23.48 12.97
CA LYS A 100 17.57 24.35 13.40
C LYS A 100 17.47 24.70 14.88
N ASP A 101 16.24 24.91 15.36
CA ASP A 101 15.91 25.38 16.70
C ASP A 101 14.75 24.57 17.31
N ALA A 102 14.68 24.52 18.63
CA ALA A 102 13.59 23.84 19.36
C ALA A 102 12.21 24.43 19.04
N ALA A 103 12.13 25.74 18.78
CA ALA A 103 10.86 26.39 18.39
C ALA A 103 10.36 25.92 17.00
N GLU A 104 11.29 25.65 16.06
CA GLU A 104 10.94 25.10 14.76
C GLU A 104 10.45 23.66 14.90
N GLU A 105 11.10 22.87 15.76
CA GLU A 105 10.69 21.51 16.08
C GLU A 105 9.28 21.45 16.69
N GLU A 106 8.98 22.28 17.70
CA GLU A 106 7.65 22.37 18.32
C GLU A 106 6.57 22.76 17.31
N SER A 107 6.85 23.71 16.42
CA SER A 107 5.94 24.12 15.35
C SER A 107 5.66 22.97 14.37
N MET A 108 6.69 22.21 13.99
CA MET A 108 6.53 21.05 13.12
C MET A 108 5.73 19.93 13.80
N ILE A 109 5.96 19.68 15.11
CA ILE A 109 5.17 18.71 15.89
C ILE A 109 3.71 19.14 15.92
N ALA A 110 3.41 20.40 16.27
CA ALA A 110 2.03 20.90 16.31
C ALA A 110 1.33 20.77 14.95
N MET A 111 2.04 21.06 13.85
CA MET A 111 1.52 20.87 12.50
C MET A 111 1.23 19.40 12.21
N LEU A 112 2.14 18.49 12.54
CA LEU A 112 1.96 17.06 12.32
C LEU A 112 0.77 16.51 13.12
N GLU A 113 0.56 17.01 14.33
CA GLU A 113 -0.57 16.59 15.16
C GLU A 113 -1.91 17.06 14.63
N SER A 114 -1.98 18.27 14.07
CA SER A 114 -3.18 18.74 13.37
C SER A 114 -3.53 17.85 12.17
N GLN A 115 -2.52 17.37 11.44
CA GLN A 115 -2.70 16.44 10.32
C GLN A 115 -3.15 15.06 10.80
N LEU A 116 -2.54 14.53 11.86
CA LEU A 116 -2.93 13.25 12.44
C LEU A 116 -4.32 13.27 13.05
N HIS A 117 -4.76 14.38 13.63
CA HIS A 117 -6.12 14.54 14.12
C HIS A 117 -7.14 14.25 13.02
N PHE A 118 -6.95 14.84 11.84
CA PHE A 118 -7.81 14.60 10.69
C PHE A 118 -7.80 13.13 10.24
N VAL A 119 -6.62 12.51 10.17
CA VAL A 119 -6.50 11.09 9.79
C VAL A 119 -7.21 10.17 10.80
N ARG A 120 -7.09 10.44 12.10
CA ARG A 120 -7.77 9.68 13.16
C ARG A 120 -9.29 9.76 13.04
N GLU A 121 -9.82 10.92 12.63
CA GLU A 121 -11.27 11.06 12.42
C GLU A 121 -11.76 10.19 11.27
N ILE A 122 -10.98 10.08 10.18
CA ILE A 122 -11.29 9.16 9.07
C ILE A 122 -11.25 7.70 9.55
N GLN A 123 -10.29 7.34 10.40
CA GLN A 123 -10.16 5.97 10.94
C GLN A 123 -11.34 5.55 11.82
N LYS A 124 -12.14 6.48 12.34
CA LYS A 124 -13.36 6.17 13.13
C LYS A 124 -14.50 5.64 12.26
N VAL A 125 -14.44 5.80 10.94
CA VAL A 125 -15.48 5.33 10.02
C VAL A 125 -15.43 3.80 9.94
N ASP A 126 -16.60 3.16 10.07
CA ASP A 126 -16.72 1.71 9.90
C ASP A 126 -16.47 1.31 8.44
N THR A 127 -15.35 0.64 8.20
CA THR A 127 -14.96 0.09 6.89
C THR A 127 -15.10 -1.44 6.82
N THR A 128 -15.92 -2.04 7.69
CA THR A 128 -16.10 -3.51 7.69
C THR A 128 -16.64 -4.01 6.35
N GLY A 129 -15.94 -4.97 5.74
CA GLY A 129 -16.34 -5.60 4.48
C GLY A 129 -16.05 -4.78 3.22
N VAL A 130 -15.25 -3.71 3.30
CA VAL A 130 -14.84 -2.90 2.15
C VAL A 130 -13.38 -3.19 1.80
N GLU A 131 -13.11 -3.57 0.56
CA GLU A 131 -11.74 -3.72 0.04
C GLU A 131 -11.12 -2.36 -0.27
N PRO A 132 -9.85 -2.11 0.10
CA PRO A 132 -9.17 -0.85 -0.21
C PRO A 132 -9.03 -0.64 -1.72
N LEU A 133 -9.46 0.53 -2.21
CA LEU A 133 -9.23 0.93 -3.59
C LEU A 133 -7.75 1.30 -3.80
N GLN A 134 -7.04 0.57 -4.66
CA GLN A 134 -5.59 0.77 -4.88
C GLN A 134 -5.30 1.93 -5.85
N ALA A 135 -6.13 2.07 -6.89
CA ALA A 135 -6.00 3.11 -7.89
C ALA A 135 -7.39 3.51 -8.40
N ILE A 136 -7.51 4.72 -8.96
CA ILE A 136 -8.73 5.15 -9.64
C ILE A 136 -8.78 4.45 -11.01
N ARG A 137 -9.27 3.21 -11.01
CA ARG A 137 -9.43 2.36 -12.19
C ARG A 137 -10.73 1.59 -12.08
N GLU A 138 -11.17 1.04 -13.21
CA GLU A 138 -12.20 0.02 -13.20
C GLU A 138 -11.62 -1.25 -12.58
N GLU A 139 -12.08 -1.60 -11.38
CA GLU A 139 -11.73 -2.81 -10.62
C GLU A 139 -12.76 -3.94 -10.87
N THR A 140 -13.41 -3.94 -12.04
CA THR A 140 -14.25 -5.05 -12.45
C THR A 140 -13.40 -6.28 -12.74
N ALA A 141 -13.92 -7.48 -12.49
CA ALA A 141 -13.19 -8.72 -12.73
C ALA A 141 -12.69 -8.83 -14.20
N GLU A 142 -13.46 -8.29 -15.14
CA GLU A 142 -13.11 -8.20 -16.56
C GLU A 142 -11.91 -7.27 -16.78
N ALA A 143 -11.95 -6.04 -16.24
CA ALA A 143 -10.85 -5.08 -16.37
C ALA A 143 -9.57 -5.54 -15.66
N ILE A 144 -9.70 -6.30 -14.57
CA ILE A 144 -8.57 -6.95 -13.90
C ILE A 144 -7.99 -8.05 -14.80
N ALA A 145 -8.84 -8.90 -15.40
CA ALA A 145 -8.40 -9.97 -16.30
C ALA A 145 -7.65 -9.44 -17.53
N GLU A 146 -8.15 -8.36 -18.14
CA GLU A 146 -7.51 -7.71 -19.29
C GLU A 146 -6.12 -7.15 -18.97
N ARG A 147 -5.95 -6.57 -17.77
CA ARG A 147 -4.66 -5.98 -17.33
C ARG A 147 -3.70 -7.02 -16.76
N THR A 148 -4.21 -8.17 -16.35
CA THR A 148 -3.39 -9.24 -15.77
C THR A 148 -2.52 -9.82 -16.87
N ILE A 149 -1.21 -9.67 -16.73
CA ILE A 149 -0.25 -10.26 -17.65
C ILE A 149 -0.26 -11.78 -17.43
N GLY A 150 -0.92 -12.50 -18.33
CA GLY A 150 -1.00 -13.96 -18.31
C GLY A 150 0.29 -14.64 -18.76
N LEU A 151 0.35 -15.96 -18.54
CA LEU A 151 1.47 -16.79 -19.00
C LEU A 151 1.60 -16.79 -20.52
N GLU A 152 0.49 -16.73 -21.26
CA GLU A 152 0.47 -16.64 -22.72
C GLU A 152 1.24 -15.41 -23.22
N THR A 153 1.00 -14.25 -22.58
CA THR A 153 1.72 -13.00 -22.89
C THR A 153 3.22 -13.10 -22.59
N LEU A 154 3.60 -13.86 -21.56
CA LEU A 154 4.99 -14.04 -21.12
C LEU A 154 5.71 -15.20 -21.83
N GLU A 155 5.01 -16.06 -22.56
CA GLU A 155 5.55 -17.29 -23.14
C GLU A 155 6.81 -17.03 -23.97
N ASN A 156 6.77 -16.02 -24.83
CA ASN A 156 7.93 -15.62 -25.64
C ASN A 156 9.11 -15.20 -24.76
N ALA A 157 8.89 -14.34 -23.75
CA ALA A 157 9.96 -13.90 -22.86
C ALA A 157 10.56 -15.06 -22.04
N LEU A 158 9.72 -15.95 -21.53
CA LEU A 158 10.13 -17.14 -20.77
C LEU A 158 10.85 -18.18 -21.65
N SER A 159 10.49 -18.29 -22.93
CA SER A 159 11.16 -19.19 -23.89
C SER A 159 12.63 -18.83 -24.14
N GLN A 160 13.00 -17.56 -23.91
CA GLN A 160 14.37 -17.07 -24.04
C GLN A 160 15.22 -17.31 -22.78
N GLU A 161 14.67 -17.95 -21.75
CA GLU A 161 15.42 -18.29 -20.53
C GLU A 161 16.26 -19.55 -20.72
N GLU A 162 17.47 -19.53 -20.16
CA GLU A 162 18.39 -20.65 -20.13
C GLU A 162 18.52 -21.18 -18.70
N PHE A 163 18.40 -22.49 -18.54
CA PHE A 163 18.58 -23.16 -17.25
C PHE A 163 20.04 -23.62 -17.10
N LYS A 164 20.83 -22.94 -16.26
CA LYS A 164 22.26 -23.24 -16.05
C LYS A 164 22.55 -23.80 -14.65
N GLY A 165 23.55 -24.68 -14.58
CA GLY A 165 24.07 -25.29 -13.35
C GLY A 165 23.30 -26.52 -12.85
N LYS A 166 23.78 -27.15 -11.76
CA LYS A 166 23.20 -28.40 -11.20
C LYS A 166 21.74 -28.25 -10.77
N MET A 167 21.37 -27.08 -10.26
CA MET A 167 20.02 -26.77 -9.77
C MET A 167 19.11 -26.17 -10.84
N LYS A 168 19.55 -26.10 -12.11
CA LYS A 168 18.78 -25.59 -13.25
C LYS A 168 17.94 -24.35 -12.89
N ARG A 169 18.60 -23.28 -12.46
CA ARG A 169 17.90 -22.02 -12.17
C ARG A 169 17.64 -21.27 -13.48
N PRO A 170 16.42 -20.75 -13.72
CA PRO A 170 16.14 -19.94 -14.90
C PRO A 170 17.00 -18.68 -14.88
N ARG A 171 17.58 -18.35 -16.04
CA ARG A 171 18.32 -17.10 -16.28
C ARG A 171 17.94 -16.55 -17.64
N ARG A 172 17.70 -15.25 -17.73
CA ARG A 172 17.50 -14.58 -19.02
C ARG A 172 18.78 -14.70 -19.86
N ARG A 173 18.64 -15.07 -21.14
CA ARG A 173 19.77 -15.08 -22.09
C ARG A 173 20.34 -13.67 -22.22
N GLU A 174 21.66 -13.55 -22.09
CA GLU A 174 22.38 -12.31 -22.40
C GLU A 174 22.28 -12.08 -23.91
N THR A 175 21.43 -11.15 -24.31
CA THR A 175 21.37 -10.61 -25.66
C THR A 175 22.14 -9.30 -25.67
N GLU A 176 22.73 -8.93 -26.80
CA GLU A 176 23.30 -7.59 -26.92
C GLU A 176 22.19 -6.58 -26.63
N PRO A 177 22.40 -5.65 -25.67
CA PRO A 177 21.40 -4.64 -25.40
C PRO A 177 21.13 -3.88 -26.71
N GLU A 178 19.87 -3.53 -26.96
CA GLU A 178 19.54 -2.65 -28.07
C GLU A 178 20.46 -1.42 -27.99
N LYS A 179 21.12 -1.10 -29.12
CA LYS A 179 21.95 0.10 -29.20
C LYS A 179 21.05 1.29 -28.96
N MET A 180 21.09 1.82 -27.75
CA MET A 180 20.41 3.05 -27.39
C MET A 180 20.88 4.15 -28.35
N ASP A 181 19.97 4.99 -28.83
CA ASP A 181 20.34 6.15 -29.63
C ASP A 181 21.32 7.01 -28.82
N ASN A 182 22.57 7.09 -29.30
CA ASN A 182 23.68 7.84 -28.68
C ASN A 182 23.42 9.37 -28.61
N THR A 183 22.24 9.83 -29.02
CA THR A 183 21.81 11.23 -28.99
C THR A 183 21.58 11.70 -27.56
N TRP A 184 21.11 10.83 -26.65
CA TRP A 184 20.85 11.21 -25.27
C TRP A 184 22.16 11.35 -24.50
N LYS A 185 22.35 12.51 -23.85
CA LYS A 185 23.52 12.83 -23.02
C LYS A 185 23.12 12.70 -21.55
N PRO A 186 23.52 11.61 -20.84
CA PRO A 186 23.06 11.35 -19.48
C PRO A 186 23.32 12.46 -18.46
N LEU A 187 24.41 13.18 -18.67
CA LEU A 187 24.95 14.16 -17.73
C LEU A 187 24.53 15.60 -18.05
N ALA A 188 23.75 15.82 -19.12
CA ALA A 188 23.42 17.18 -19.58
C ALA A 188 22.60 17.98 -18.57
N THR A 189 21.76 17.33 -17.76
CA THR A 189 20.91 17.98 -16.75
C THR A 189 21.59 18.06 -15.37
N ALA A 190 22.76 17.45 -15.20
CA ALA A 190 23.43 17.40 -13.90
C ALA A 190 24.08 18.75 -13.56
N ASN A 191 23.92 19.19 -12.31
CA ASN A 191 24.59 20.40 -11.81
C ASN A 191 26.11 20.20 -11.70
N ARG A 192 26.55 19.00 -11.30
CA ARG A 192 27.96 18.65 -11.12
C ARG A 192 28.29 17.30 -11.73
N THR A 193 29.39 17.26 -12.46
CA THR A 193 29.87 16.09 -13.18
C THR A 193 31.39 16.04 -13.10
N ALA A 194 31.97 14.86 -12.93
CA ALA A 194 33.41 14.64 -13.06
C ALA A 194 33.62 13.61 -14.17
N GLY A 195 33.98 14.09 -15.35
CA GLY A 195 34.05 13.25 -16.54
C GLY A 195 32.69 12.63 -16.86
N GLU A 196 32.63 11.30 -16.86
CA GLU A 196 31.43 10.52 -17.19
C GLU A 196 30.58 10.13 -15.96
N TYR A 197 30.85 10.73 -14.80
CA TYR A 197 30.19 10.37 -13.54
C TYR A 197 29.42 11.53 -12.91
N PHE A 198 28.31 11.18 -12.24
CA PHE A 198 27.66 12.07 -11.27
C PHE A 198 28.52 12.21 -10.02
N VAL A 199 28.68 13.45 -9.54
CA VAL A 199 29.45 13.73 -8.33
C VAL A 199 28.49 14.08 -7.21
N VAL A 200 28.52 13.28 -6.14
CA VAL A 200 27.78 13.55 -4.90
C VAL A 200 28.81 13.81 -3.82
N GLU A 201 28.67 14.93 -3.10
CA GLU A 201 29.51 15.21 -1.95
C GLU A 201 29.22 14.19 -0.85
N ASN A 202 30.24 13.41 -0.47
CA ASN A 202 30.15 12.62 0.74
C ASN A 202 30.60 13.51 1.91
N LYS A 203 29.65 13.96 2.72
CA LYS A 203 29.96 14.60 3.99
C LYS A 203 30.42 13.49 4.93
N LYS A 204 31.74 13.32 5.05
CA LYS A 204 32.33 12.52 6.12
C LYS A 204 32.13 13.32 7.40
N ASP A 205 31.30 12.81 8.31
CA ASP A 205 31.09 13.37 9.64
C ASP A 205 32.42 13.59 10.38
#